data_AF-A0A377Q7A9-F1
#
_entry.id   AF-A0A377Q7A9-F1
#
_cell.length_a   1.000
_cell.length_b   1.000
_cell.length_c   1.000
_cell.angle_alpha   90.00
_cell.angle_beta   90.00
_cell.angle_gamma   90.00
#
_symmetry.space_group_name_H-M   'P 1'
#
loop_
_entity.id
_entity.type
_entity.pdbx_description
1 polymer ?
#
loop_
_entity_poly.entity_id
_entity_poly.type
_entity_poly.pdbx_seq_one_letter_code
_entity_poly.pdbx_strand_id
1 'polypeptide(L)'
;MKQRILGFDLARALAIFGMVIVNFKIVMHAQASENAAWLNIVNVIDGRASALFVILAGVGLSLLARQFSGDLVALAGVRKVLLKRAGFLFVLGLLYIEIWPADILHYYGMYILVGTLCLVLASRYIMALIVLLLIISTTLFVMLNYSTAWDWKTLSYADLWTIPGFIRHLLFNGFHPVLPWLGFLLLGMVIGRQNLSHVAIRERLFLLGLFAAVLAELIVLFLPYALLMGMPSAYGVFFSTVPMPPLPLYFIGAAGSAVVIITLCVALGEKFGQKSWLMPFVYTGQLGLTFYLAHVILGMGLLESLGMLENQSLAFSVSSALLFCVLAVVFASYWRKSFSQGPLENMLRRVSR
;
A
#
# COMPACT_ATOMS: atom_id res chain seq x y z
N MET A 1 -4.17 16.27 -24.96
CA MET A 1 -3.99 15.12 -24.02
C MET A 1 -4.00 15.66 -22.60
N LYS A 2 -4.74 15.08 -21.65
CA LYS A 2 -4.65 15.49 -20.22
C LYS A 2 -3.21 15.23 -19.73
N GLN A 3 -2.54 16.25 -19.19
CA GLN A 3 -1.18 16.12 -18.66
C GLN A 3 -1.15 15.05 -17.55
N ARG A 4 -0.20 14.11 -17.66
CA ARG A 4 0.02 13.07 -16.67
C ARG A 4 0.83 13.65 -15.52
N ILE A 5 0.28 13.66 -14.31
CA ILE A 5 0.98 14.14 -13.11
C ILE A 5 2.03 13.09 -12.72
N LEU A 6 3.29 13.37 -13.09
CA LEU A 6 4.44 12.46 -12.91
C LEU A 6 4.69 12.08 -11.45
N GLY A 7 4.34 12.98 -10.52
CA GLY A 7 4.49 12.75 -9.09
C GLY A 7 3.72 11.55 -8.52
N PHE A 8 2.60 11.13 -9.13
CA PHE A 8 1.91 9.91 -8.70
C PHE A 8 2.64 8.64 -9.12
N ASP A 9 3.40 8.66 -10.22
CA ASP A 9 4.25 7.53 -10.60
C ASP A 9 5.50 7.52 -9.72
N LEU A 10 6.12 8.67 -9.43
CA LEU A 10 7.23 8.78 -8.48
C LEU A 10 6.85 8.24 -7.08
N ALA A 11 5.70 8.67 -6.55
CA ALA A 11 5.19 8.18 -5.26
C ALA A 11 4.93 6.66 -5.30
N ARG A 12 4.50 6.10 -6.45
CA ARG A 12 4.31 4.65 -6.60
C ARG A 12 5.64 3.90 -6.61
N ALA A 13 6.69 4.45 -7.21
CA ALA A 13 8.04 3.89 -7.14
C ALA A 13 8.54 3.82 -5.69
N LEU A 14 8.39 4.91 -4.92
CA LEU A 14 8.75 4.94 -3.50
C LEU A 14 7.93 3.93 -2.67
N ALA A 15 6.63 3.78 -2.95
CA ALA A 15 5.78 2.78 -2.32
C ALA A 15 6.28 1.36 -2.59
N ILE A 16 6.67 1.05 -3.83
CA ILE A 16 7.23 -0.25 -4.21
C ILE A 16 8.57 -0.49 -3.49
N PHE A 17 9.49 0.47 -3.51
CA PHE A 17 10.78 0.32 -2.81
C PHE A 17 10.59 0.07 -1.31
N GLY A 18 9.68 0.80 -0.66
CA GLY A 18 9.33 0.57 0.73
C GLY A 18 8.76 -0.84 0.98
N MET A 19 7.86 -1.32 0.12
CA MET A 19 7.34 -2.69 0.21
C MET A 19 8.44 -3.74 0.01
N VAL A 20 9.35 -3.56 -0.96
CA VAL A 20 10.48 -4.49 -1.18
C VAL A 20 11.38 -4.55 0.05
N ILE A 21 11.78 -3.40 0.61
CA ILE A 21 12.64 -3.33 1.79
C ILE A 21 11.99 -4.01 3.01
N VAL A 22 10.70 -3.76 3.25
CA VAL A 22 9.94 -4.36 4.36
C VAL A 22 9.76 -5.86 4.16
N ASN A 23 9.39 -6.32 2.96
CA ASN A 23 9.18 -7.73 2.67
C ASN A 23 10.48 -8.54 2.81
N PHE A 24 11.60 -8.03 2.28
CA PHE A 24 12.91 -8.67 2.44
C PHE A 24 13.33 -8.77 3.92
N LYS A 25 13.04 -7.75 4.75
CA LYS A 25 13.28 -7.80 6.20
C LYS A 25 12.46 -8.92 6.86
N ILE A 26 11.16 -8.98 6.54
CA ILE A 26 10.22 -9.94 7.15
C ILE A 26 10.64 -11.38 6.85
N VAL A 27 10.89 -11.71 5.57
CA VAL A 27 11.21 -13.07 5.14
C VAL A 27 12.55 -13.56 5.67
N MET A 28 13.56 -12.68 5.70
CA MET A 28 14.88 -13.02 6.24
C MET A 28 14.91 -13.13 7.77
N HIS A 29 13.76 -12.92 8.45
CA HIS A 29 13.66 -12.75 9.90
C HIS A 29 14.70 -11.75 10.45
N ALA A 30 14.98 -10.70 9.66
CA ALA A 30 16.20 -9.92 9.81
C ALA A 30 16.14 -8.96 10.99
N GLN A 31 16.95 -9.25 12.01
CA GLN A 31 17.06 -8.42 13.22
C GLN A 31 18.19 -7.39 13.10
N ALA A 32 18.02 -6.24 13.74
CA ALA A 32 19.06 -5.23 13.86
C ALA A 32 20.11 -5.69 14.89
N SER A 33 21.39 -5.70 14.49
CA SER A 33 22.49 -5.76 15.44
C SER A 33 22.75 -4.38 16.05
N GLU A 34 23.41 -4.31 17.21
CA GLU A 34 23.74 -3.05 17.89
C GLU A 34 24.50 -2.08 16.96
N ASN A 35 25.46 -2.61 16.19
CA ASN A 35 26.25 -1.85 15.21
C ASN A 35 25.44 -1.32 14.01
N ALA A 36 24.18 -1.74 13.86
CA ALA A 36 23.29 -1.37 12.76
C ALA A 36 21.98 -0.72 13.24
N ALA A 37 21.93 -0.19 14.47
CA ALA A 37 20.73 0.39 15.07
C ALA A 37 20.06 1.51 14.23
N TRP A 38 20.80 2.20 13.37
CA TRP A 38 20.27 3.20 12.43
C TRP A 38 19.33 2.60 11.36
N LEU A 39 19.47 1.30 11.03
CA LEU A 39 18.56 0.58 10.13
C LEU A 39 17.18 0.34 10.74
N ASN A 40 16.97 0.59 12.04
CA ASN A 40 15.63 0.54 12.65
C ASN A 40 14.63 1.53 12.03
N ILE A 41 15.10 2.50 11.22
CA ILE A 41 14.23 3.33 10.37
C ILE A 41 13.36 2.49 9.41
N VAL A 42 13.77 1.25 9.08
CA VAL A 42 12.94 0.30 8.31
C VAL A 42 11.64 -0.05 9.05
N ASN A 43 11.62 -0.03 10.38
CA ASN A 43 10.41 -0.26 11.16
C ASN A 43 9.39 0.88 11.02
N VAL A 44 9.83 2.10 10.65
CA VAL A 44 8.94 3.26 10.45
C VAL A 44 8.19 3.18 9.11
N ILE A 45 8.76 2.51 8.11
CA ILE A 45 8.10 2.29 6.81
C ILE A 45 7.22 1.02 6.76
N ASP A 46 7.27 0.20 7.83
CA ASP A 46 6.57 -1.07 7.95
C ASP A 46 5.04 -0.88 7.82
N GLY A 47 4.43 -1.61 6.87
CA GLY A 47 3.06 -1.41 6.38
C GLY A 47 2.74 -0.03 5.75
N ARG A 48 3.44 1.06 6.08
CA ARG A 48 3.15 2.41 5.56
C ARG A 48 3.42 2.51 4.05
N ALA A 49 4.40 1.76 3.55
CA ALA A 49 4.66 1.64 2.11
C ALA A 49 3.46 1.02 1.35
N SER A 50 2.87 -0.04 1.91
CA SER A 50 1.63 -0.64 1.39
C SER A 50 0.45 0.33 1.46
N ALA A 51 0.29 1.08 2.56
CA ALA A 51 -0.77 2.08 2.69
C ALA A 51 -0.66 3.19 1.63
N LEU A 52 0.55 3.69 1.36
CA LEU A 52 0.84 4.62 0.27
C LEU A 52 0.46 4.03 -1.10
N PHE A 53 0.80 2.77 -1.36
CA PHE A 53 0.44 2.07 -2.61
C PHE A 53 -1.09 1.98 -2.80
N VAL A 54 -1.83 1.67 -1.74
CA VAL A 54 -3.30 1.56 -1.75
C VAL A 54 -3.98 2.93 -1.88
N ILE A 55 -3.46 3.99 -1.26
CA ILE A 55 -3.95 5.37 -1.48
C ILE A 55 -3.73 5.80 -2.94
N LEU A 56 -2.57 5.49 -3.53
CA LEU A 56 -2.29 5.76 -4.94
C LEU A 56 -3.21 4.98 -5.90
N ALA A 57 -3.71 3.81 -5.49
CA ALA A 57 -4.75 3.06 -6.20
C ALA A 57 -6.05 3.86 -6.29
N GLY A 58 -6.52 4.37 -5.15
CA GLY A 58 -7.73 5.20 -5.05
C GLY A 58 -7.65 6.49 -5.84
N VAL A 59 -6.48 7.14 -5.82
CA VAL A 59 -6.18 8.30 -6.66
C VAL A 59 -6.32 7.91 -8.14
N GLY A 60 -5.71 6.80 -8.55
CA GLY A 60 -5.82 6.26 -9.91
C GLY A 60 -7.27 5.97 -10.35
N LEU A 61 -8.09 5.39 -9.47
CA LEU A 61 -9.51 5.16 -9.70
C LEU A 61 -10.26 6.47 -9.96
N SER A 62 -10.06 7.50 -9.13
CA SER A 62 -10.70 8.81 -9.32
C SER A 62 -10.21 9.57 -10.55
N LEU A 63 -8.93 9.43 -10.92
CA LEU A 63 -8.39 10.02 -12.16
C LEU A 63 -8.93 9.34 -13.42
N LEU A 64 -9.17 8.01 -13.37
CA LEU A 64 -9.83 7.27 -14.44
C LEU A 64 -11.32 7.64 -14.52
N ALA A 65 -11.98 7.80 -13.36
CA ALA A 65 -13.35 8.27 -13.26
C ALA A 65 -13.57 9.67 -13.86
N ARG A 66 -12.60 10.59 -13.78
CA ARG A 66 -12.64 11.91 -14.47
C ARG A 66 -12.70 11.84 -16.01
N GLN A 67 -12.82 10.65 -16.59
CA GLN A 67 -13.12 10.43 -18.01
C GLN A 67 -14.63 10.32 -18.28
N PHE A 68 -15.45 9.96 -17.28
CA PHE A 68 -16.91 10.11 -17.37
C PHE A 68 -17.27 11.57 -17.05
N SER A 69 -17.56 12.37 -18.08
CA SER A 69 -17.96 13.78 -17.94
C SER A 69 -19.46 13.91 -17.64
N GLY A 70 -19.97 13.14 -16.68
CA GLY A 70 -21.41 13.00 -16.38
C GLY A 70 -22.17 12.00 -17.27
N ASP A 71 -21.55 11.48 -18.34
CA ASP A 71 -22.13 10.45 -19.20
C ASP A 71 -22.20 9.06 -18.49
N LEU A 72 -23.40 8.49 -18.47
CA LEU A 72 -23.68 7.16 -17.90
C LEU A 72 -23.09 6.02 -18.73
N VAL A 73 -22.96 6.17 -20.05
CA VAL A 73 -22.35 5.17 -20.93
C VAL A 73 -20.84 5.10 -20.68
N ALA A 74 -20.16 6.25 -20.63
CA ALA A 74 -18.77 6.35 -20.19
C ALA A 74 -18.56 5.78 -18.78
N LEU A 75 -19.48 6.04 -17.83
CA LEU A 75 -19.43 5.46 -16.49
C LEU A 75 -19.53 3.91 -16.52
N ALA A 76 -20.43 3.35 -17.34
CA ALA A 76 -20.54 1.90 -17.50
C ALA A 76 -19.26 1.29 -18.10
N GLY A 77 -18.65 1.94 -19.09
CA GLY A 77 -17.34 1.56 -19.64
C GLY A 77 -16.22 1.58 -18.59
N VAL A 78 -16.12 2.68 -17.82
CA VAL A 78 -15.18 2.81 -16.69
C VAL A 78 -15.37 1.70 -15.66
N ARG A 79 -16.62 1.43 -15.24
CA ARG A 79 -16.94 0.35 -14.30
C ARG A 79 -16.52 -1.01 -14.85
N LYS A 80 -16.85 -1.33 -16.12
CA LYS A 80 -16.47 -2.60 -16.77
C LYS A 80 -14.95 -2.81 -16.76
N VAL A 81 -14.17 -1.78 -17.11
CA VAL A 81 -12.69 -1.84 -17.05
C VAL A 81 -12.21 -2.10 -15.63
N LEU A 82 -12.73 -1.39 -14.63
CA LEU A 82 -12.30 -1.53 -13.24
C LEU A 82 -12.69 -2.89 -12.64
N LEU A 83 -13.91 -3.39 -12.90
CA LEU A 83 -14.36 -4.73 -12.46
C LEU A 83 -13.50 -5.85 -13.07
N LYS A 84 -13.15 -5.74 -14.36
CA LYS A 84 -12.21 -6.68 -15.00
C LYS A 84 -10.81 -6.65 -14.36
N ARG A 85 -10.33 -5.46 -13.95
CA ARG A 85 -9.05 -5.34 -13.21
C ARG A 85 -9.15 -5.92 -11.81
N ALA A 86 -10.26 -5.66 -11.11
CA ALA A 86 -10.52 -6.23 -9.79
C ALA A 86 -10.49 -7.76 -9.84
N GLY A 87 -11.25 -8.37 -10.77
CA GLY A 87 -11.26 -9.82 -10.95
C GLY A 87 -9.90 -10.40 -11.36
N PHE A 88 -9.18 -9.76 -12.28
CA PHE A 88 -7.82 -10.21 -12.66
C PHE A 88 -6.85 -10.19 -11.47
N LEU A 89 -6.81 -9.09 -10.70
CA LEU A 89 -5.92 -8.98 -9.55
C LEU A 89 -6.36 -9.88 -8.39
N PHE A 90 -7.67 -10.12 -8.24
CA PHE A 90 -8.20 -11.08 -7.27
C PHE A 90 -7.73 -12.51 -7.57
N VAL A 91 -7.97 -12.99 -8.79
CA VAL A 91 -7.54 -14.33 -9.22
C VAL A 91 -6.02 -14.46 -9.22
N LEU A 92 -5.28 -13.45 -9.70
CA LEU A 92 -3.82 -13.46 -9.67
C LEU A 92 -3.29 -13.50 -8.23
N GLY A 93 -3.91 -12.78 -7.28
CA GLY A 93 -3.56 -12.83 -5.86
C GLY A 93 -3.82 -14.21 -5.24
N LEU A 94 -4.97 -14.84 -5.53
CA LEU A 94 -5.26 -16.20 -5.07
C LEU A 94 -4.31 -17.27 -5.61
N LEU A 95 -3.75 -17.09 -6.81
CA LEU A 95 -2.71 -17.96 -7.34
C LEU A 95 -1.32 -17.65 -6.76
N TYR A 96 -1.13 -16.44 -6.25
CA TYR A 96 0.16 -15.93 -5.77
C TYR A 96 0.35 -16.12 -4.26
N ILE A 97 -0.74 -16.22 -3.48
CA ILE A 97 -0.68 -16.42 -2.02
C ILE A 97 0.04 -17.71 -1.60
N GLU A 98 -0.02 -18.75 -2.44
CA GLU A 98 0.73 -20.02 -2.29
C GLU A 98 2.26 -19.84 -2.40
N ILE A 99 2.71 -18.80 -3.11
CA ILE A 99 4.14 -18.42 -3.22
C ILE A 99 4.47 -17.33 -2.18
N TRP A 100 3.49 -16.50 -1.82
CA TRP A 100 3.67 -15.30 -1.03
C TRP A 100 2.49 -15.05 -0.08
N PRO A 101 2.50 -15.59 1.15
CA PRO A 101 1.39 -15.45 2.10
C PRO A 101 1.01 -14.00 2.42
N ALA A 102 1.98 -13.09 2.34
CA ALA A 102 1.78 -11.65 2.58
C ALA A 102 1.35 -10.88 1.33
N ASP A 103 0.57 -11.48 0.42
CA ASP A 103 0.13 -10.79 -0.78
C ASP A 103 -0.86 -9.66 -0.48
N ILE A 104 -0.82 -8.66 -1.36
CA ILE A 104 -1.76 -7.54 -1.35
C ILE A 104 -2.75 -7.61 -2.52
N LEU A 105 -2.53 -8.49 -3.51
CA LEU A 105 -3.21 -8.46 -4.80
C LEU A 105 -4.67 -8.88 -4.68
N HIS A 106 -4.98 -9.93 -3.91
CA HIS A 106 -6.36 -10.37 -3.77
C HIS A 106 -7.19 -9.33 -3.00
N TYR A 107 -6.64 -8.75 -1.92
CA TYR A 107 -7.22 -7.60 -1.24
C TYR A 107 -7.40 -6.39 -2.16
N TYR A 108 -6.40 -6.06 -2.99
CA TYR A 108 -6.44 -4.95 -3.93
C TYR A 108 -7.54 -5.15 -5.00
N GLY A 109 -7.79 -6.39 -5.41
CA GLY A 109 -8.97 -6.77 -6.20
C GLY A 109 -10.26 -6.35 -5.51
N MET A 110 -10.44 -6.72 -4.23
CA MET A 110 -11.60 -6.33 -3.43
C MET A 110 -11.71 -4.81 -3.21
N TYR A 111 -10.60 -4.10 -3.00
CA TYR A 111 -10.63 -2.65 -2.85
C TYR A 111 -11.09 -1.96 -4.14
N ILE A 112 -10.62 -2.41 -5.30
CA ILE A 112 -11.07 -1.88 -6.59
C ILE A 112 -12.54 -2.21 -6.82
N LEU A 113 -12.98 -3.43 -6.49
CA LEU A 113 -14.39 -3.83 -6.60
C LEU A 113 -15.30 -2.87 -5.83
N VAL A 114 -15.05 -2.64 -4.53
CA VAL A 114 -15.87 -1.75 -3.72
C VAL A 114 -15.69 -0.29 -4.13
N GLY A 115 -14.45 0.16 -4.39
CA GLY A 115 -14.17 1.51 -4.88
C GLY A 115 -14.86 1.84 -6.21
N THR A 116 -15.11 0.84 -7.06
CA THR A 116 -15.87 0.97 -8.32
C THR A 116 -17.36 1.27 -8.09
N LEU A 117 -17.92 0.78 -6.99
CA LEU A 117 -19.27 1.13 -6.55
C LEU A 117 -19.31 2.57 -6.03
N CYS A 118 -18.27 2.98 -5.28
CA CYS A 118 -18.15 4.31 -4.68
C CYS A 118 -17.87 5.47 -5.65
N LEU A 119 -17.59 5.22 -6.95
CA LEU A 119 -17.14 6.24 -7.91
C LEU A 119 -18.05 7.47 -7.99
N VAL A 120 -19.37 7.28 -7.89
CA VAL A 120 -20.40 8.35 -7.98
C VAL A 120 -20.79 8.95 -6.64
N LEU A 121 -20.39 8.33 -5.51
CA LEU A 121 -20.72 8.85 -4.18
C LEU A 121 -19.99 10.16 -3.91
N ALA A 122 -20.68 11.19 -3.44
CA ALA A 122 -20.04 12.44 -3.02
C ALA A 122 -18.99 12.19 -1.92
N SER A 123 -17.89 12.95 -1.91
CA SER A 123 -16.74 12.68 -1.04
C SER A 123 -17.08 12.64 0.46
N ARG A 124 -18.13 13.35 0.90
CA ARG A 124 -18.65 13.28 2.28
C ARG A 124 -19.10 11.87 2.69
N TYR A 125 -19.75 11.13 1.77
CA TYR A 125 -20.20 9.76 2.04
C TYR A 125 -19.04 8.77 2.00
N ILE A 126 -18.01 9.05 1.18
CA ILE A 126 -16.77 8.26 1.20
C ILE A 126 -16.03 8.45 2.52
N MET A 127 -15.94 9.68 3.04
CA MET A 127 -15.37 9.93 4.38
C MET A 127 -16.18 9.25 5.49
N ALA A 128 -17.51 9.31 5.45
CA ALA A 128 -18.36 8.59 6.40
C ALA A 128 -18.15 7.06 6.34
N LEU A 129 -17.97 6.50 5.14
CA LEU A 129 -17.65 5.09 4.96
C LEU A 129 -16.27 4.73 5.54
N ILE A 130 -15.24 5.57 5.39
CA ILE A 130 -13.92 5.35 6.04
C ILE A 130 -14.07 5.28 7.56
N VAL A 131 -14.82 6.22 8.17
CA VAL A 131 -15.08 6.22 9.61
C VAL A 131 -15.84 4.95 10.04
N LEU A 132 -16.86 4.55 9.28
CA LEU A 132 -17.62 3.32 9.54
C LEU A 132 -16.75 2.06 9.46
N LEU A 133 -15.87 1.95 8.47
CA LEU A 133 -14.93 0.84 8.32
C LEU A 133 -13.97 0.73 9.51
N LEU A 134 -13.47 1.87 10.02
CA LEU A 134 -12.60 1.91 11.20
C LEU A 134 -13.34 1.53 12.48
N ILE A 135 -14.59 1.99 12.65
CA ILE A 135 -15.44 1.59 13.79
C ILE A 135 -15.69 0.08 13.74
N ILE A 136 -16.17 -0.46 12.62
CA ILE A 136 -16.45 -1.89 12.46
C ILE A 136 -15.19 -2.73 12.72
N SER A 137 -14.04 -2.35 12.13
CA SER A 137 -12.75 -3.04 12.35
C SER A 137 -12.37 -3.06 13.84
N THR A 138 -12.50 -1.93 14.53
CA THR A 138 -12.18 -1.80 15.96
C THR A 138 -13.15 -2.61 16.84
N THR A 139 -14.45 -2.61 16.51
CA THR A 139 -15.45 -3.44 17.21
C THR A 139 -15.18 -4.92 17.01
N LEU A 140 -14.88 -5.36 15.78
CA LEU A 140 -14.50 -6.76 15.51
C LEU A 140 -13.22 -7.14 16.26
N PHE A 141 -12.23 -6.25 16.37
CA PHE A 141 -11.01 -6.49 17.14
C PHE A 141 -11.28 -6.66 18.65
N VAL A 142 -12.25 -5.94 19.21
CA VAL A 142 -12.67 -6.12 20.62
C VAL A 142 -13.45 -7.42 20.82
N MET A 143 -14.28 -7.82 19.85
CA MET A 143 -15.18 -8.97 19.98
C MET A 143 -14.58 -10.31 19.54
N LEU A 144 -13.57 -10.31 18.68
CA LEU A 144 -12.97 -11.50 18.07
C LEU A 144 -11.46 -11.54 18.30
N ASN A 145 -10.91 -12.73 18.55
CA ASN A 145 -9.46 -12.90 18.68
C ASN A 145 -8.78 -12.73 17.31
N TYR A 146 -8.03 -11.63 17.15
CA TYR A 146 -7.28 -11.32 15.93
C TYR A 146 -6.25 -12.40 15.56
N SER A 147 -5.69 -13.13 16.54
CA SER A 147 -4.73 -14.21 16.30
C SER A 147 -5.35 -15.54 15.87
N THR A 148 -6.68 -15.61 15.67
CA THR A 148 -7.34 -16.88 15.28
C THR A 148 -6.79 -17.38 13.95
N ALA A 149 -6.31 -18.63 13.95
CA ALA A 149 -5.67 -19.37 12.85
C ALA A 149 -4.28 -18.88 12.39
N TRP A 150 -3.69 -17.87 13.03
CA TRP A 150 -2.31 -17.46 12.75
C TRP A 150 -1.29 -18.31 13.50
N ASP A 151 -0.26 -18.79 12.80
CA ASP A 151 1.05 -19.01 13.41
C ASP A 151 1.97 -17.83 13.09
N TRP A 152 2.14 -16.95 14.08
CA TRP A 152 2.99 -15.76 13.98
C TRP A 152 4.49 -16.06 13.85
N LYS A 153 4.95 -17.31 14.03
CA LYS A 153 6.35 -17.69 13.81
C LYS A 153 6.63 -17.99 12.34
N THR A 154 5.77 -18.80 11.71
CA THR A 154 5.89 -19.21 10.30
C THR A 154 5.15 -18.28 9.33
N LEU A 155 4.37 -17.33 9.85
CA LEU A 155 3.45 -16.46 9.10
C LEU A 155 2.45 -17.25 8.24
N SER A 156 2.11 -18.47 8.67
CA SER A 156 1.11 -19.33 8.03
C SER A 156 -0.28 -19.12 8.62
N TYR A 157 -1.30 -19.37 7.79
CA TYR A 157 -2.71 -19.18 8.14
C TYR A 157 -3.48 -20.50 7.98
N ALA A 158 -3.93 -21.06 9.10
CA ALA A 158 -4.76 -22.26 9.11
C ALA A 158 -6.17 -21.97 8.56
N ASP A 159 -6.88 -23.01 8.15
CA ASP A 159 -8.23 -22.95 7.57
C ASP A 159 -8.44 -21.98 6.37
N LEU A 160 -7.38 -21.44 5.75
CA LEU A 160 -7.43 -20.42 4.67
C LEU A 160 -8.35 -20.80 3.49
N TRP A 161 -8.26 -22.05 3.03
CA TRP A 161 -9.04 -22.56 1.90
C TRP A 161 -10.46 -23.02 2.27
N THR A 162 -10.86 -22.87 3.53
CA THR A 162 -12.26 -23.02 3.96
C THR A 162 -13.02 -21.71 3.76
N ILE A 163 -14.34 -21.76 3.52
CA ILE A 163 -15.16 -20.55 3.37
C ILE A 163 -15.08 -19.65 4.62
N PRO A 164 -15.20 -20.15 5.87
CA PRO A 164 -15.09 -19.31 7.06
C PRO A 164 -13.70 -18.69 7.25
N GLY A 165 -12.64 -19.50 7.08
CA GLY A 165 -11.25 -19.04 7.20
C GLY A 165 -10.89 -17.99 6.17
N PHE A 166 -11.27 -18.21 4.91
CA PHE A 166 -11.07 -17.24 3.83
C PHE A 166 -11.79 -15.91 4.12
N ILE A 167 -13.04 -15.95 4.59
CA ILE A 167 -13.80 -14.73 4.93
C ILE A 167 -13.14 -13.98 6.10
N ARG A 168 -12.69 -14.70 7.14
CA ARG A 168 -12.01 -14.11 8.31
C ARG A 168 -10.68 -13.46 7.91
N HIS A 169 -9.87 -14.16 7.10
CA HIS A 169 -8.63 -13.65 6.52
C HIS A 169 -8.88 -12.38 5.68
N LEU A 170 -9.78 -12.48 4.69
CA LEU A 170 -10.07 -11.41 3.74
C LEU A 170 -10.60 -10.14 4.42
N LEU A 171 -11.54 -10.28 5.35
CA LEU A 171 -12.27 -9.15 5.91
C LEU A 171 -11.65 -8.58 7.18
N PHE A 172 -11.06 -9.42 8.05
CA PHE A 172 -10.77 -9.05 9.44
C PHE A 172 -9.31 -9.16 9.86
N ASN A 173 -8.66 -10.33 9.73
CA ASN A 173 -7.35 -10.56 10.36
C ASN A 173 -6.22 -11.00 9.42
N GLY A 174 -6.40 -10.94 8.10
CA GLY A 174 -5.34 -11.27 7.14
C GLY A 174 -4.20 -10.25 7.10
N PHE A 175 -3.32 -10.33 6.09
CA PHE A 175 -2.19 -9.39 5.95
C PHE A 175 -2.62 -7.93 5.70
N HIS A 176 -3.67 -7.75 4.92
CA HIS A 176 -4.20 -6.43 4.56
C HIS A 176 -5.75 -6.46 4.59
N PRO A 177 -6.39 -6.67 5.76
CA PRO A 177 -7.81 -7.01 5.82
C PRO A 177 -8.70 -5.85 5.33
N VAL A 178 -9.76 -6.17 4.58
CA VAL A 178 -10.66 -5.18 3.96
C VAL A 178 -11.24 -4.19 4.97
N LEU A 179 -11.54 -4.66 6.19
CA LEU A 179 -11.96 -3.84 7.33
C LEU A 179 -10.75 -3.65 8.27
N PRO A 180 -9.78 -2.76 7.94
CA PRO A 180 -10.06 -1.40 7.51
C PRO A 180 -9.32 -0.91 6.26
N TRP A 181 -8.49 -1.73 5.59
CA TRP A 181 -7.59 -1.26 4.52
C TRP A 181 -8.29 -0.65 3.30
N LEU A 182 -9.56 -1.02 3.05
CA LEU A 182 -10.39 -0.34 2.05
C LEU A 182 -10.45 1.19 2.29
N GLY A 183 -10.38 1.63 3.55
CA GLY A 183 -10.34 3.03 3.93
C GLY A 183 -9.18 3.81 3.29
N PHE A 184 -8.02 3.17 3.07
CA PHE A 184 -6.89 3.79 2.39
C PHE A 184 -7.20 4.05 0.91
N LEU A 185 -7.83 3.08 0.22
CA LEU A 185 -8.24 3.28 -1.18
C LEU A 185 -9.32 4.36 -1.28
N LEU A 186 -10.29 4.36 -0.37
CA LEU A 186 -11.35 5.37 -0.32
C LEU A 186 -10.80 6.77 -0.04
N LEU A 187 -9.81 6.91 0.86
CA LEU A 187 -9.09 8.17 1.10
C LEU A 187 -8.36 8.62 -0.17
N GLY A 188 -7.69 7.68 -0.85
CA GLY A 188 -7.10 7.91 -2.17
C GLY A 188 -8.10 8.43 -3.20
N MET A 189 -9.33 7.93 -3.21
CA MET A 189 -10.38 8.44 -4.08
C MET A 189 -10.77 9.89 -3.74
N VAL A 190 -10.88 10.24 -2.45
CA VAL A 190 -11.14 11.62 -2.01
C VAL A 190 -10.01 12.57 -2.44
N ILE A 191 -8.75 12.14 -2.29
CA ILE A 191 -7.57 12.90 -2.71
C ILE A 191 -7.51 13.06 -4.23
N GLY A 192 -7.74 11.98 -5.00
CA GLY A 192 -7.72 11.98 -6.46
C GLY A 192 -8.82 12.81 -7.12
N ARG A 193 -9.84 13.21 -6.36
CA ARG A 193 -10.87 14.17 -6.78
C ARG A 193 -10.41 15.63 -6.64
N GLN A 194 -9.40 15.93 -5.84
CA GLN A 194 -8.84 17.28 -5.69
C GLN A 194 -7.92 17.67 -6.86
N ASN A 195 -7.75 18.98 -7.11
CA ASN A 195 -6.77 19.46 -8.08
C ASN A 195 -5.40 19.66 -7.41
N LEU A 196 -4.59 18.60 -7.37
CA LEU A 196 -3.26 18.59 -6.73
C LEU A 196 -2.19 19.44 -7.44
N SER A 197 -2.49 19.98 -8.62
CA SER A 197 -1.66 21.02 -9.28
C SER A 197 -1.96 22.43 -8.78
N HIS A 198 -2.99 22.63 -7.96
CA HIS A 198 -3.19 23.89 -7.26
C HIS A 198 -2.39 23.88 -5.95
N VAL A 199 -1.39 24.77 -5.85
CA VAL A 199 -0.42 24.81 -4.73
C VAL A 199 -1.11 24.83 -3.37
N ALA A 200 -2.07 25.73 -3.16
CA ALA A 200 -2.79 25.83 -1.87
C ALA A 200 -3.57 24.55 -1.47
N ILE A 201 -4.05 23.76 -2.44
CA ILE A 201 -4.70 22.46 -2.15
C ILE A 201 -3.65 21.44 -1.72
N ARG A 202 -2.50 21.40 -2.42
CA ARG A 202 -1.38 20.53 -2.10
C ARG A 202 -0.77 20.84 -0.73
N GLU A 203 -0.58 22.11 -0.40
CA GLU A 203 -0.08 22.56 0.91
C GLU A 203 -1.07 22.24 2.04
N ARG A 204 -2.36 22.48 1.83
CA ARG A 204 -3.39 22.08 2.81
C ARG A 204 -3.38 20.57 3.05
N LEU A 205 -3.27 19.75 2.01
CA LEU A 205 -3.17 18.29 2.15
C LEU A 205 -1.87 17.87 2.83
N PHE A 206 -0.74 18.49 2.49
CA PHE A 206 0.55 18.27 3.16
C PHE A 206 0.46 18.56 4.65
N LEU A 207 -0.08 19.72 5.05
CA LEU A 207 -0.21 20.11 6.45
C LEU A 207 -1.17 19.19 7.22
N LEU A 208 -2.30 18.80 6.63
CA LEU A 208 -3.24 17.85 7.25
C LEU A 208 -2.61 16.45 7.40
N GLY A 209 -1.87 15.99 6.38
CA GLY A 209 -1.16 14.71 6.42
C GLY A 209 -0.01 14.70 7.45
N LEU A 210 0.75 15.79 7.51
CA LEU A 210 1.82 15.99 8.47
C LEU A 210 1.27 16.04 9.90
N PHE A 211 0.20 16.80 10.13
CA PHE A 211 -0.48 16.86 11.42
C PHE A 211 -0.98 15.47 11.85
N ALA A 212 -1.66 14.74 10.96
CA ALA A 212 -2.13 13.38 11.25
C ALA A 212 -0.99 12.41 11.57
N ALA A 213 0.11 12.46 10.82
CA ALA A 213 1.29 11.62 11.06
C ALA A 213 1.95 11.97 12.40
N VAL A 214 2.28 13.23 12.64
CA VAL A 214 2.94 13.70 13.87
C VAL A 214 2.06 13.45 15.10
N LEU A 215 0.74 13.69 15.02
CA LEU A 215 -0.17 13.41 16.11
C LEU A 215 -0.19 11.91 16.47
N ALA A 216 -0.15 11.02 15.47
CA ALA A 216 -0.08 9.58 15.72
C ALA A 216 1.21 9.17 16.44
N GLU A 217 2.38 9.66 16.00
CA GLU A 217 3.65 9.36 16.69
C GLU A 217 3.73 9.99 18.09
N LEU A 218 3.19 11.19 18.29
CA LEU A 218 3.13 11.83 19.61
C LEU A 218 2.28 11.00 20.58
N ILE A 219 1.13 10.47 20.13
CA ILE A 219 0.29 9.58 20.96
C ILE A 219 1.06 8.30 21.34
N VAL A 220 1.82 7.70 20.42
CA VAL A 220 2.71 6.56 20.73
C VAL A 220 3.79 6.95 21.74
N LEU A 221 4.41 8.13 21.59
CA LEU A 221 5.46 8.62 22.49
C LEU A 221 4.95 8.84 23.93
N PHE A 222 3.69 9.25 24.10
CA PHE A 222 3.07 9.41 25.42
C PHE A 222 2.53 8.10 26.03
N LEU A 223 2.44 7.01 25.25
CA LEU A 223 1.87 5.73 25.70
C LEU A 223 2.59 5.13 26.94
N PRO A 224 3.94 5.12 27.06
CA PRO A 224 4.62 4.62 28.25
C PRO A 224 4.24 5.40 29.52
N TYR A 225 4.06 6.71 29.41
CA TYR A 225 3.63 7.56 30.53
C TYR A 225 2.20 7.27 30.96
N ALA A 226 1.28 7.02 30.00
CA ALA A 226 -0.09 6.62 30.31
C ALA A 226 -0.15 5.27 31.04
N LEU A 227 0.69 4.30 30.64
CA LEU A 227 0.84 3.01 31.32
C LEU A 227 1.37 3.19 32.75
N LEU A 228 2.40 4.03 32.95
CA LEU A 228 2.93 4.35 34.28
C LEU A 228 1.92 5.09 35.18
N MET A 229 1.01 5.87 34.59
CA MET A 229 -0.12 6.50 35.31
C MET A 229 -1.32 5.56 35.53
N GLY A 230 -1.17 4.26 35.29
CA GLY A 230 -2.17 3.25 35.64
C GLY A 230 -3.13 2.84 34.52
N MET A 231 -2.88 3.24 33.26
CA MET A 231 -3.64 2.68 32.14
C MET A 231 -3.38 1.17 32.03
N PRO A 232 -4.41 0.30 31.99
CA PRO A 232 -4.21 -1.13 31.79
C PRO A 232 -3.51 -1.44 30.46
N SER A 233 -2.48 -2.30 30.51
CA SER A 233 -1.62 -2.64 29.36
C SER A 233 -2.38 -3.19 28.15
N ALA A 234 -3.51 -3.88 28.38
CA ALA A 234 -4.41 -4.35 27.34
C ALA A 234 -4.90 -3.24 26.39
N TYR A 235 -5.01 -1.98 26.85
CA TYR A 235 -5.40 -0.87 25.98
C TYR A 235 -4.27 -0.33 25.10
N GLY A 236 -3.01 -0.69 25.37
CA GLY A 236 -1.86 -0.17 24.61
C GLY A 236 -1.91 -0.46 23.11
N VAL A 237 -2.56 -1.57 22.72
CA VAL A 237 -2.72 -1.95 21.30
C VAL A 237 -3.52 -0.92 20.49
N PHE A 238 -4.52 -0.25 21.08
CA PHE A 238 -5.32 0.78 20.39
C PHE A 238 -4.53 2.06 20.09
N PHE A 239 -3.43 2.26 20.81
CA PHE A 239 -2.50 3.38 20.66
C PHE A 239 -1.20 2.98 19.95
N SER A 240 -1.22 1.87 19.21
CA SER A 240 -0.09 1.40 18.40
C SER A 240 -0.13 1.96 16.96
N THR A 241 1.04 2.20 16.38
CA THR A 241 1.22 2.49 14.93
C THR A 241 1.85 1.31 14.18
N VAL A 242 1.79 0.09 14.73
CA VAL A 242 2.15 -1.17 14.06
C VAL A 242 1.03 -1.59 13.07
N PRO A 243 1.34 -2.12 11.87
CA PRO A 243 0.33 -2.46 10.86
C PRO A 243 -0.59 -3.64 11.19
N MET A 244 -0.29 -4.41 12.24
CA MET A 244 -1.10 -5.54 12.70
C MET A 244 -1.26 -5.51 14.23
N PRO A 245 -2.50 -5.47 14.75
CA PRO A 245 -3.75 -5.19 14.05
C PRO A 245 -3.78 -3.75 13.48
N PRO A 246 -4.36 -3.51 12.28
CA PRO A 246 -4.37 -2.18 11.63
C PRO A 246 -5.40 -1.21 12.25
N LEU A 247 -5.25 -0.90 13.54
CA LEU A 247 -6.19 -0.08 14.32
C LEU A 247 -6.18 1.42 13.94
N PRO A 248 -7.14 2.23 14.42
CA PRO A 248 -7.31 3.61 13.94
C PRO A 248 -6.08 4.51 14.04
N LEU A 249 -5.23 4.36 15.06
CA LEU A 249 -4.01 5.17 15.18
C LEU A 249 -2.98 4.83 14.09
N TYR A 250 -2.75 3.53 13.81
CA TYR A 250 -1.99 3.08 12.65
C TYR A 250 -2.56 3.66 11.35
N PHE A 251 -3.89 3.57 11.15
CA PHE A 251 -4.53 4.12 9.95
C PHE A 251 -4.25 5.62 9.78
N ILE A 252 -4.41 6.41 10.85
CA ILE A 252 -4.17 7.86 10.84
C ILE A 252 -2.70 8.18 10.51
N GLY A 253 -1.75 7.52 11.18
CA GLY A 253 -0.31 7.72 10.95
C GLY A 253 0.15 7.31 9.55
N ALA A 254 -0.26 6.12 9.10
CA ALA A 254 0.03 5.61 7.77
C ALA A 254 -0.60 6.47 6.66
N ALA A 255 -1.88 6.86 6.81
CA ALA A 255 -2.55 7.76 5.88
C ALA A 255 -1.89 9.14 5.83
N GLY A 256 -1.56 9.73 6.99
CA GLY A 256 -0.90 11.03 7.07
C GLY A 256 0.45 11.04 6.36
N SER A 257 1.31 10.06 6.67
CA SER A 257 2.63 9.90 6.04
C SER A 257 2.53 9.67 4.53
N ALA A 258 1.56 8.88 4.06
CA ALA A 258 1.31 8.67 2.64
C ALA A 258 0.86 9.96 1.93
N VAL A 259 -0.01 10.76 2.54
CA VAL A 259 -0.44 12.07 2.00
C VAL A 259 0.75 13.03 1.87
N VAL A 260 1.64 13.06 2.88
CA VAL A 260 2.90 13.83 2.83
C VAL A 260 3.77 13.36 1.66
N ILE A 261 4.02 12.06 1.51
CA ILE A 261 4.83 11.53 0.40
C ILE A 261 4.20 11.85 -0.96
N ILE A 262 2.89 11.69 -1.12
CA ILE A 262 2.18 12.00 -2.37
C ILE A 262 2.32 13.49 -2.72
N THR A 263 2.05 14.38 -1.77
CA THR A 263 2.11 15.83 -2.00
C THR A 263 3.52 16.30 -2.31
N LEU A 264 4.54 15.79 -1.61
CA LEU A 264 5.94 16.04 -1.94
C LEU A 264 6.32 15.52 -3.34
N CYS A 265 5.92 14.30 -3.69
CA CYS A 265 6.20 13.74 -5.02
C CYS A 265 5.51 14.50 -6.15
N VAL A 266 4.29 15.01 -5.93
CA VAL A 266 3.62 15.92 -6.89
C VAL A 266 4.38 17.23 -7.03
N ALA A 267 4.82 17.85 -5.94
CA ALA A 267 5.64 19.07 -5.99
C ALA A 267 6.97 18.86 -6.75
N LEU A 268 7.67 17.74 -6.48
CA LEU A 268 8.88 17.35 -7.20
C LEU A 268 8.60 17.06 -8.68
N GLY A 269 7.50 16.37 -8.99
CA GLY A 269 7.09 16.07 -10.36
C GLY A 269 6.73 17.31 -11.18
N GLU A 270 6.21 18.37 -10.56
CA GLU A 270 5.96 19.65 -11.24
C GLU A 270 7.24 20.48 -11.38
N LYS A 271 8.06 20.57 -10.34
CA LYS A 271 9.31 21.37 -10.36
C LYS A 271 10.40 20.76 -11.24
N PHE A 272 10.49 19.43 -11.31
CA PHE A 272 11.58 18.70 -11.95
C PHE A 272 11.13 17.69 -13.02
N GLY A 273 9.85 17.68 -13.40
CA GLY A 273 9.28 16.69 -14.35
C GLY A 273 9.92 16.63 -15.74
N GLN A 274 10.65 17.66 -16.15
CA GLN A 274 11.41 17.69 -17.41
C GLN A 274 12.88 17.21 -17.25
N LYS A 275 13.34 16.92 -16.03
CA LYS A 275 14.73 16.53 -15.77
C LYS A 275 14.92 15.02 -15.95
N SER A 276 15.88 14.65 -16.81
CA SER A 276 16.14 13.25 -17.18
C SER A 276 16.44 12.32 -16.00
N TRP A 277 17.01 12.82 -14.90
CA TRP A 277 17.33 12.02 -13.71
C TRP A 277 16.08 11.56 -12.93
N LEU A 278 14.94 12.24 -13.06
CA LEU A 278 13.69 11.87 -12.39
C LEU A 278 12.95 10.75 -13.15
N MET A 279 13.15 10.69 -14.46
CA MET A 279 12.42 9.78 -15.36
C MET A 279 12.62 8.28 -15.05
N PRO A 280 13.81 7.77 -14.69
CA PRO A 280 14.00 6.39 -14.23
C PRO A 280 13.05 5.98 -13.09
N PHE A 281 12.85 6.85 -12.10
CA PHE A 281 11.94 6.59 -10.98
C PHE A 281 10.48 6.64 -11.41
N VAL A 282 10.10 7.62 -12.24
CA VAL A 282 8.76 7.70 -12.85
C VAL A 282 8.46 6.43 -13.65
N TYR A 283 9.40 5.96 -14.47
CA TYR A 283 9.29 4.72 -15.23
C TYR A 283 9.12 3.51 -14.31
N THR A 284 9.88 3.44 -13.21
CA THR A 284 9.77 2.36 -12.23
C THR A 284 8.37 2.27 -11.64
N GLY A 285 7.80 3.41 -11.24
CA GLY A 285 6.43 3.49 -10.73
C GLY A 285 5.33 3.25 -11.76
N GLN A 286 5.67 3.11 -13.05
CA GLN A 286 4.75 2.69 -14.12
C GLN A 286 4.74 1.16 -14.36
N LEU A 287 5.70 0.45 -13.77
CA LEU A 287 5.87 -1.01 -13.84
C LEU A 287 5.57 -1.67 -12.48
N GLY A 288 4.63 -1.09 -11.73
CA GLY A 288 4.42 -1.45 -10.32
C GLY A 288 3.86 -2.84 -10.04
N LEU A 289 3.01 -3.39 -10.91
CA LEU A 289 2.57 -4.78 -10.81
C LEU A 289 3.71 -5.73 -11.20
N THR A 290 4.46 -5.38 -12.25
CA THR A 290 5.64 -6.15 -12.68
C THR A 290 6.67 -6.26 -11.55
N PHE A 291 7.06 -5.16 -10.90
CA PHE A 291 8.02 -5.22 -9.80
C PHE A 291 7.45 -5.80 -8.50
N TYR A 292 6.14 -5.65 -8.25
CA TYR A 292 5.49 -6.30 -7.11
C TYR A 292 5.54 -7.83 -7.22
N LEU A 293 5.40 -8.44 -8.40
CA LEU A 293 5.61 -9.89 -8.52
C LEU A 293 7.10 -10.25 -8.61
N ALA A 294 7.91 -9.45 -9.32
CA ALA A 294 9.31 -9.77 -9.54
C ALA A 294 10.17 -9.75 -8.26
N HIS A 295 9.86 -8.91 -7.25
CA HIS A 295 10.68 -8.89 -6.03
C HIS A 295 10.57 -10.17 -5.20
N VAL A 296 9.44 -10.87 -5.27
CA VAL A 296 9.32 -12.21 -4.67
C VAL A 296 9.91 -13.25 -5.61
N ILE A 297 9.37 -13.39 -6.82
CA ILE A 297 9.70 -14.50 -7.75
C ILE A 297 11.16 -14.48 -8.19
N LEU A 298 11.71 -13.30 -8.51
CA LEU A 298 13.10 -13.15 -8.98
C LEU A 298 14.04 -12.64 -7.89
N GLY A 299 13.56 -11.76 -7.01
CA GLY A 299 14.37 -11.20 -5.92
C GLY A 299 14.61 -12.21 -4.81
N MET A 300 13.54 -12.61 -4.11
CA MET A 300 13.64 -13.56 -2.99
C MET A 300 13.86 -15.00 -3.47
N GLY A 301 13.22 -15.45 -4.55
CA GLY A 301 13.44 -16.79 -5.13
C GLY A 301 14.88 -17.05 -5.60
N LEU A 302 15.60 -16.02 -6.05
CA LEU A 302 17.05 -16.15 -6.33
C LEU A 302 17.84 -16.35 -5.03
N LEU A 303 17.54 -15.59 -3.99
CA LEU A 303 18.21 -15.73 -2.68
C LEU A 303 17.87 -17.07 -2.01
N GLU A 304 16.66 -17.59 -2.21
CA GLU A 304 16.24 -18.92 -1.80
C GLU A 304 17.10 -20.00 -2.48
N SER A 305 17.24 -19.92 -3.82
CA SER A 305 18.05 -20.86 -4.59
C SER A 305 19.54 -20.87 -4.23
N LEU A 306 20.02 -19.78 -3.60
CA LEU A 306 21.39 -19.64 -3.10
C LEU A 306 21.54 -20.00 -1.61
N GLY A 307 20.46 -20.36 -0.92
CA GLY A 307 20.45 -20.63 0.53
C GLY A 307 20.67 -19.37 1.39
N MET A 308 20.41 -18.19 0.84
CA MET A 308 20.66 -16.87 1.46
C MET A 308 19.38 -16.16 1.91
N LEU A 309 18.23 -16.84 1.89
CA LEU A 309 16.94 -16.21 2.17
C LEU A 309 16.58 -16.16 3.67
N GLU A 310 17.10 -17.05 4.51
CA GLU A 310 16.73 -17.14 5.92
C GLU A 310 17.83 -16.63 6.88
N ASN A 311 17.41 -16.17 8.06
CA ASN A 311 18.25 -15.82 9.21
C ASN A 311 19.39 -14.84 8.90
N GLN A 312 19.13 -13.85 8.02
CA GLN A 312 20.13 -12.87 7.59
C GLN A 312 20.15 -11.62 8.48
N SER A 313 21.28 -10.90 8.48
CA SER A 313 21.34 -9.60 9.14
C SER A 313 20.46 -8.54 8.46
N LEU A 314 19.95 -7.57 9.23
CA LEU A 314 19.20 -6.43 8.67
C LEU A 314 20.00 -5.65 7.62
N ALA A 315 21.33 -5.58 7.77
CA ALA A 315 22.21 -4.96 6.78
C ALA A 315 22.24 -5.72 5.45
N PHE A 316 22.32 -7.05 5.47
CA PHE A 316 22.23 -7.88 4.26
C PHE A 316 20.86 -7.76 3.60
N SER A 317 19.79 -7.84 4.39
CA SER A 317 18.41 -7.73 3.90
C SER A 317 18.13 -6.41 3.18
N VAL A 318 18.49 -5.28 3.81
CA VAL A 318 18.36 -3.95 3.21
C VAL A 318 19.26 -3.79 1.99
N SER A 319 20.48 -4.33 2.00
CA SER A 319 21.39 -4.27 0.84
C SER A 319 20.84 -5.03 -0.37
N SER A 320 20.31 -6.24 -0.15
CA SER A 320 19.66 -7.05 -1.18
C SER A 320 18.39 -6.40 -1.74
N ALA A 321 17.56 -5.79 -0.88
CA ALA A 321 16.40 -5.02 -1.28
C ALA A 321 16.77 -3.77 -2.11
N LEU A 322 17.81 -3.04 -1.71
CA LEU A 322 18.31 -1.87 -2.44
C LEU A 322 18.92 -2.27 -3.79
N LEU A 323 19.66 -3.38 -3.86
CA LEU A 323 20.16 -3.93 -5.11
C LEU A 323 19.01 -4.26 -6.07
N PHE A 324 17.96 -4.94 -5.59
CA PHE A 324 16.76 -5.18 -6.39
C PHE A 324 16.12 -3.88 -6.87
N CYS A 325 15.99 -2.86 -6.01
CA CYS A 325 15.43 -1.57 -6.38
C CYS A 325 16.26 -0.85 -7.47
N VAL A 326 17.59 -0.89 -7.38
CA VAL A 326 18.48 -0.34 -8.42
C VAL A 326 18.32 -1.10 -9.75
N LEU A 327 18.30 -2.43 -9.71
CA LEU A 327 18.09 -3.27 -10.90
C LEU A 327 16.71 -3.00 -11.53
N ALA A 328 15.67 -2.80 -10.72
CA ALA A 328 14.34 -2.41 -11.18
C ALA A 328 14.33 -1.04 -11.88
N VAL A 329 15.04 -0.04 -11.34
CA VAL A 329 15.19 1.29 -11.96
C VAL A 329 15.92 1.21 -13.30
N VAL A 330 16.99 0.42 -13.38
CA VAL A 330 17.73 0.16 -14.62
C VAL A 330 16.82 -0.54 -15.63
N PHE A 331 16.18 -1.65 -15.26
CA PHE A 331 15.26 -2.41 -16.11
C PHE A 331 14.13 -1.52 -16.65
N ALA A 332 13.45 -0.77 -15.78
CA ALA A 332 12.38 0.14 -16.19
C ALA A 332 12.88 1.17 -17.22
N SER A 333 14.08 1.71 -17.03
CA SER A 333 14.67 2.71 -17.93
C SER A 333 15.04 2.17 -19.30
N TYR A 334 15.45 0.90 -19.40
CA TYR A 334 15.65 0.24 -20.70
C TYR A 334 14.33 -0.21 -21.32
N TRP A 335 13.46 -0.88 -20.56
CA TRP A 335 12.16 -1.38 -21.02
C TRP A 335 11.30 -0.26 -21.62
N ARG A 336 11.29 0.92 -20.99
CA ARG A 336 10.53 2.10 -21.44
C ARG A 336 11.02 2.74 -22.74
N LYS A 337 12.19 2.36 -23.27
CA LYS A 337 12.65 2.76 -24.62
C LYS A 337 11.89 2.00 -25.71
N SER A 338 11.57 0.73 -25.46
CA SER A 338 10.94 -0.17 -26.45
C SER A 338 9.44 -0.36 -26.22
N PHE A 339 8.96 -0.25 -24.98
CA PHE A 339 7.58 -0.59 -24.61
C PHE A 339 6.87 0.50 -23.82
N SER A 340 5.63 0.78 -24.21
CA SER A 340 4.79 1.82 -23.58
C SER A 340 4.18 1.44 -22.23
N GLN A 341 4.34 0.18 -21.79
CA GLN A 341 3.79 -0.41 -20.56
C GLN A 341 4.67 -1.57 -20.09
N GLY A 342 4.65 -1.90 -18.80
CA GLY A 342 5.32 -3.09 -18.27
C GLY A 342 4.69 -4.40 -18.74
N PRO A 343 5.41 -5.54 -18.61
CA PRO A 343 4.91 -6.86 -18.98
C PRO A 343 3.52 -7.18 -18.40
N LEU A 344 3.38 -7.14 -17.07
CA LEU A 344 2.13 -7.50 -16.40
C LEU A 344 1.07 -6.41 -16.53
N GLU A 345 1.45 -5.13 -16.60
CA GLU A 345 0.54 -4.03 -16.85
C GLU A 345 -0.11 -4.11 -18.24
N ASN A 346 0.63 -4.60 -19.24
CA ASN A 346 0.11 -4.87 -20.58
C ASN A 346 -0.86 -6.06 -20.57
N MET A 347 -0.57 -7.13 -19.84
CA MET A 347 -1.51 -8.25 -19.63
C MET A 347 -2.81 -7.78 -18.97
N LEU A 348 -2.71 -7.06 -17.84
CA LEU A 348 -3.85 -6.45 -17.15
C LEU A 348 -4.67 -5.54 -18.07
N ARG A 349 -4.02 -4.75 -18.94
CA ARG A 349 -4.71 -3.91 -19.93
C ARG A 349 -5.44 -4.72 -21.00
N ARG A 350 -4.86 -5.81 -21.49
CA ARG A 350 -5.49 -6.69 -22.50
C ARG A 350 -6.77 -7.32 -21.94
N VAL A 351 -6.70 -7.87 -20.71
CA VAL A 351 -7.87 -8.46 -20.03
C VAL A 351 -8.92 -7.40 -19.70
N SER A 352 -8.51 -6.21 -19.27
CA SER A 352 -9.43 -5.15 -18.83
C SER A 352 -10.06 -4.28 -19.92
N ARG A 353 -9.70 -4.49 -21.20
CA ARG A 353 -10.29 -3.75 -22.34
C ARG A 353 -11.68 -4.24 -22.76
#